data_AF-A0A7C9ASU7-F1
#
_entry.id   AF-A0A7C9ASU7-F1
#
_cell.length_a   1.000
_cell.length_b   1.000
_cell.length_c   1.000
_cell.angle_alpha   90.00
_cell.angle_beta   90.00
_cell.angle_gamma   90.00
#
_symmetry.space_group_name_H-M   'P 1'
#
loop_
_entity.id
_entity.type
_entity.pdbx_description
1 polymer ?
#
loop_
_entity_poly.entity_id
_entity_poly.type
_entity_poly.pdbx_seq_one_letter_code
_entity_poly.pdbx_strand_id
1 'polypeptide(L)'
;VDLLARAGHLAKAYDLIEEMEVEPDFVVWGALLAGCRMYKNVELAEISARKLFELDPSDCGYYVLLSNMYADAGRWEDVERIRILMKNHGLAKPPGFSLVEVKGRVHVFLVGDKEHPQYEKIYEYLEKIYMKLQEVGYVPDNSSVFHDVNEEEKEIILRTHSEKLAVAFGIMNTAPGTSIHVIKNLRVCADCHSVIKLIAMIVEREIVVRDSKRFHHFKNGICSCGDY
;
A
#
# COMPACT_ATOMS: atom_id res chain seq x y z
N VAL A 1 -21.38 10.12 15.35
CA VAL A 1 -20.05 10.62 14.93
C VAL A 1 -19.72 10.25 13.48
N ASP A 2 -19.61 8.96 13.11
CA ASP A 2 -19.24 8.52 11.74
C ASP A 2 -20.05 9.18 10.62
N LEU A 3 -21.38 9.26 10.74
CA LEU A 3 -22.23 9.92 9.73
C LEU A 3 -21.88 11.40 9.51
N LEU A 4 -21.67 12.16 10.59
CA LEU A 4 -21.31 13.58 10.52
C LEU A 4 -19.91 13.75 9.92
N ALA A 5 -18.96 12.90 10.35
CA ALA A 5 -17.59 12.92 9.86
C ALA A 5 -17.52 12.63 8.36
N ARG A 6 -18.27 11.64 7.87
CA ARG A 6 -18.38 11.30 6.45
C ARG A 6 -19.12 12.34 5.62
N ALA A 7 -20.00 13.12 6.22
CA ALA A 7 -20.70 14.23 5.57
C ALA A 7 -19.90 15.54 5.55
N GLY A 8 -18.71 15.58 6.16
CA GLY A 8 -17.85 16.78 6.22
C GLY A 8 -18.21 17.75 7.34
N HIS A 9 -19.15 17.39 8.21
CA HIS A 9 -19.50 18.16 9.39
C HIS A 9 -18.56 17.84 10.56
N LEU A 10 -17.25 18.00 10.36
CA LEU A 10 -16.23 17.58 11.33
C LEU A 10 -16.34 18.29 12.67
N ALA A 11 -16.64 19.60 12.69
CA ALA A 11 -16.85 20.35 13.93
C ALA A 11 -18.02 19.75 14.73
N LYS A 12 -19.18 19.56 14.10
CA LYS A 12 -20.34 18.92 14.75
C LYS A 12 -20.06 17.49 15.19
N ALA A 13 -19.23 16.76 14.43
CA ALA A 13 -18.82 15.41 14.80
C ALA A 13 -17.95 15.44 16.07
N TYR A 14 -17.08 16.43 16.21
CA TYR A 14 -16.25 16.65 17.40
C TYR A 14 -17.09 17.14 18.59
N ASP A 15 -17.98 18.12 18.41
CA ASP A 15 -18.89 18.60 19.46
C ASP A 15 -19.72 17.43 20.03
N LEU A 16 -20.23 16.56 19.15
CA LEU A 16 -20.97 15.36 19.56
C LEU A 16 -20.11 14.40 20.41
N ILE A 17 -18.80 14.33 20.19
CA ILE A 17 -17.89 13.50 21.00
C ILE A 17 -17.72 14.12 22.39
N GLU A 18 -17.51 15.44 22.45
CA GLU A 18 -17.34 16.17 23.72
C GLU A 18 -18.61 16.15 24.58
N GLU A 19 -19.78 16.06 23.95
CA GLU A 19 -21.09 15.96 24.63
C GLU A 19 -21.44 14.52 25.07
N MET A 20 -20.63 13.50 24.78
CA MET A 20 -20.94 12.11 25.16
C MET A 20 -20.90 11.93 26.67
N GLU A 21 -21.96 11.36 27.24
CA GLU A 21 -22.02 10.99 28.67
C GLU A 21 -21.12 9.79 29.01
N VAL A 22 -20.68 9.03 28.00
CA VAL A 22 -19.79 7.88 28.11
C VAL A 22 -18.46 8.20 27.45
N GLU A 23 -17.37 7.66 28.01
CA GLU A 23 -16.03 7.87 27.47
C GLU A 23 -15.95 7.35 26.02
N PRO A 24 -15.59 8.20 25.04
CA PRO A 24 -15.55 7.79 23.65
C PRO A 24 -14.39 6.81 23.42
N ASP A 25 -14.70 5.68 22.80
CA ASP A 25 -13.74 4.62 22.51
C ASP A 25 -12.96 4.84 21.19
N PHE A 26 -12.12 3.87 20.85
CA PHE A 26 -11.30 3.91 19.63
C PHE A 26 -12.14 3.95 18.35
N VAL A 27 -13.37 3.41 18.35
CA VAL A 27 -14.26 3.42 17.19
C VAL A 27 -14.73 4.84 16.93
N VAL A 28 -15.10 5.57 17.99
CA VAL A 28 -15.59 6.95 17.90
C VAL A 28 -14.50 7.90 17.40
N TRP A 29 -13.33 7.90 18.05
CA TRP A 29 -12.21 8.75 17.64
C TRP A 29 -11.66 8.36 16.26
N GLY A 30 -11.63 7.06 15.94
CA GLY A 30 -11.22 6.56 14.64
C GLY A 30 -12.13 7.05 13.51
N ALA A 31 -13.45 7.13 13.76
CA ALA A 31 -14.41 7.67 12.80
C ALA A 31 -14.18 9.17 12.52
N LEU A 32 -13.91 9.97 13.56
CA LEU A 32 -13.56 11.39 13.38
C LEU A 32 -12.25 11.55 12.61
N LEU A 33 -11.20 10.80 12.98
CA LEU A 33 -9.91 10.83 12.30
C LEU A 33 -10.04 10.46 10.81
N ALA A 34 -10.84 9.44 10.47
CA ALA A 34 -11.11 9.06 9.10
C ALA A 34 -11.79 10.18 8.29
N GLY A 35 -12.76 10.89 8.90
CA GLY A 35 -13.37 12.09 8.32
C GLY A 35 -12.35 13.21 8.13
N CYS A 36 -11.52 13.48 9.14
CA CYS A 36 -10.47 14.50 9.07
C CYS A 36 -9.50 14.26 7.91
N ARG A 37 -9.10 13.01 7.69
CA ARG A 37 -8.30 12.62 6.51
C ARG A 37 -9.02 12.95 5.20
N MET A 38 -10.31 12.59 5.09
CA MET A 38 -11.08 12.79 3.86
C MET A 38 -11.24 14.27 3.49
N TYR A 39 -11.41 15.13 4.49
CA TYR A 39 -11.57 16.58 4.31
C TYR A 39 -10.30 17.39 4.60
N LYS A 40 -9.15 16.72 4.74
CA LYS A 40 -7.83 17.33 4.96
C LYS A 40 -7.77 18.29 6.15
N ASN A 41 -8.55 18.03 7.21
CA ASN A 41 -8.51 18.84 8.43
C ASN A 41 -7.44 18.27 9.39
N VAL A 42 -6.26 18.87 9.37
CA VAL A 42 -5.12 18.40 10.18
C VAL A 42 -5.33 18.69 11.66
N GLU A 43 -5.94 19.82 12.02
CA GLU A 43 -6.13 20.24 13.42
C GLU A 43 -6.99 19.24 14.21
N LEU A 44 -8.16 18.86 13.68
CA LEU A 44 -9.01 17.86 14.32
C LEU A 44 -8.41 16.44 14.25
N ALA A 45 -7.59 16.16 13.23
CA ALA A 45 -6.86 14.89 13.16
C ALA A 45 -5.83 14.77 14.29
N GLU A 46 -5.12 15.84 14.64
CA GLU A 46 -4.17 15.85 15.76
C GLU A 46 -4.85 15.58 17.12
N ILE A 47 -6.03 16.16 17.32
CA ILE A 47 -6.82 15.91 18.54
C ILE A 47 -7.26 14.45 18.58
N SER A 48 -7.87 13.96 17.49
CA SER A 48 -8.38 12.59 17.40
C SER A 48 -7.26 11.55 17.54
N ALA A 49 -6.13 11.76 16.87
CA ALA A 49 -4.99 10.84 16.91
C ALA A 49 -4.33 10.78 18.29
N ARG A 50 -4.18 11.92 19.00
CA ARG A 50 -3.68 11.91 20.38
C ARG A 50 -4.54 11.05 21.30
N LYS A 51 -5.88 11.15 21.18
CA LYS A 51 -6.80 10.29 21.92
C LYS A 51 -6.68 8.83 21.55
N LEU A 52 -6.48 8.52 20.28
CA LEU A 52 -6.24 7.15 19.83
C LEU A 52 -4.92 6.58 20.34
N PHE A 53 -3.86 7.39 20.45
CA PHE A 53 -2.59 6.96 21.05
C PHE A 53 -2.72 6.68 22.55
N GLU A 54 -3.59 7.39 23.26
CA GLU A 54 -3.91 7.12 24.67
C GLU A 54 -4.70 5.80 24.82
N LEU A 55 -5.67 5.55 23.94
CA LEU A 55 -6.56 4.39 23.99
C LEU A 55 -5.90 3.09 23.51
N ASP A 56 -5.15 3.15 22.41
CA ASP A 56 -4.41 2.02 21.83
C ASP A 56 -3.05 2.48 21.29
N PRO A 57 -2.02 2.58 22.16
CA PRO A 57 -0.68 2.98 21.75
C PRO A 57 0.02 1.95 20.86
N SER A 58 -0.55 0.74 20.69
CA SER A 58 0.05 -0.34 19.91
C SER A 58 -0.39 -0.33 18.43
N ASP A 59 -1.49 0.37 18.11
CA ASP A 59 -2.00 0.46 16.75
C ASP A 59 -1.18 1.45 15.92
N CYS A 60 -0.21 0.92 15.17
CA CYS A 60 0.61 1.68 14.24
C CYS A 60 -0.19 2.42 13.14
N GLY A 61 -1.43 1.99 12.86
CA GLY A 61 -2.29 2.52 11.81
C GLY A 61 -2.64 3.99 12.05
N TYR A 62 -2.93 4.38 13.29
CA TYR A 62 -3.26 5.77 13.62
C TYR A 62 -2.06 6.70 13.49
N TYR A 63 -0.86 6.25 13.88
CA TYR A 63 0.38 7.00 13.73
C TYR A 63 0.68 7.24 12.24
N VAL A 64 0.62 6.16 11.44
CA VAL A 64 0.83 6.24 9.99
C VAL A 64 -0.20 7.15 9.33
N LEU A 65 -1.46 7.09 9.77
CA LEU A 65 -2.52 7.94 9.22
C LEU A 65 -2.25 9.43 9.48
N LEU A 66 -1.92 9.81 10.71
CA LEU A 66 -1.58 11.20 11.04
C LEU A 66 -0.30 11.66 10.30
N SER A 67 0.73 10.81 10.25
CA SER A 67 1.96 11.09 9.50
C SER A 67 1.70 11.36 8.01
N ASN A 68 0.84 10.56 7.37
CA ASN A 68 0.47 10.79 5.98
C ASN A 68 -0.29 12.12 5.80
N MET A 69 -1.18 12.48 6.75
CA MET A 69 -1.86 13.78 6.70
C MET A 69 -0.90 14.97 6.84
N TYR A 70 0.16 14.83 7.64
CA TYR A 70 1.23 15.81 7.71
C TYR A 70 2.01 15.92 6.41
N ALA A 71 2.35 14.79 5.78
CA ALA A 71 3.01 14.77 4.48
C ALA A 71 2.16 15.45 3.40
N ASP A 72 0.86 15.13 3.34
CA ASP A 72 -0.10 15.75 2.41
C ASP A 72 -0.21 17.27 2.60
N ALA A 73 0.05 17.76 3.82
CA ALA A 73 0.07 19.18 4.17
C ALA A 73 1.47 19.83 4.07
N GLY A 74 2.51 19.10 3.64
CA GLY A 74 3.89 19.58 3.56
C GLY A 74 4.59 19.80 4.90
N ARG A 75 4.03 19.28 6.01
CA ARG A 75 4.54 19.41 7.38
C ARG A 75 5.59 18.34 7.69
N TRP A 76 6.73 18.38 7.01
CA TRP A 76 7.76 17.33 7.09
C TRP A 76 8.39 17.17 8.48
N GLU A 77 8.51 18.26 9.24
CA GLU A 77 8.99 18.17 10.63
C GLU A 77 8.04 17.36 11.52
N ASP A 78 6.73 17.45 11.28
CA ASP A 78 5.73 16.65 11.98
C ASP A 78 5.77 15.18 11.56
N VAL A 79 6.01 14.91 10.27
CA VAL A 79 6.23 13.54 9.76
C VAL A 79 7.37 12.87 10.53
N GLU A 80 8.50 13.56 10.69
CA GLU A 80 9.65 13.04 11.43
C GLU A 80 9.35 12.89 12.93
N ARG A 81 8.60 13.82 13.54
CA ARG A 81 8.15 13.66 14.94
C ARG A 81 7.34 12.38 15.14
N ILE A 82 6.41 12.07 14.24
CA ILE A 82 5.63 10.83 14.34
C ILE A 82 6.52 9.60 14.12
N ARG A 83 7.50 9.67 13.22
CA ARG A 83 8.46 8.58 12.99
C ARG A 83 9.28 8.27 14.24
N ILE A 84 9.79 9.29 14.92
CA ILE A 84 10.51 9.16 16.19
C ILE A 84 9.58 8.60 17.26
N LEU A 85 8.34 9.09 17.35
CA LEU A 85 7.36 8.61 18.31
C LEU A 85 7.07 7.12 18.15
N MET A 86 6.83 6.66 16.92
CA MET A 86 6.63 5.24 16.59
C MET A 86 7.85 4.41 17.00
N LYS A 87 9.06 4.86 16.67
CA LYS A 87 10.30 4.18 17.04
C LYS A 87 10.46 4.04 18.55
N ASN A 88 10.16 5.10 19.31
CA ASN A 88 10.24 5.09 20.77
C ASN A 88 9.23 4.12 21.42
N HIS A 89 8.08 3.90 20.77
CA HIS A 89 7.07 2.93 21.20
C HIS A 89 7.35 1.50 20.67
N GLY A 90 8.48 1.28 19.97
CA GLY A 90 8.78 0.00 19.35
C GLY A 90 7.82 -0.38 18.21
N LEU A 91 7.06 0.60 17.68
CA LEU A 91 6.11 0.38 16.61
C LEU A 91 6.85 0.33 15.27
N ALA A 92 6.64 -0.76 14.55
CA ALA A 92 7.04 -0.88 13.16
C ALA A 92 5.79 -1.01 12.30
N LYS A 93 5.70 -0.22 11.23
CA LYS A 93 4.68 -0.43 10.20
C LYS A 93 4.90 -1.82 9.60
N PRO A 94 3.88 -2.70 9.57
CA PRO A 94 3.99 -3.99 8.89
C PRO A 94 4.42 -3.75 7.44
N PRO A 95 5.43 -4.45 6.93
CA PRO A 95 5.88 -4.25 5.57
C PRO A 95 4.79 -4.67 4.58
N GLY A 96 4.81 -4.05 3.39
CA GLY A 96 4.03 -4.55 2.28
C GLY A 96 4.57 -5.90 1.84
N PHE A 97 3.70 -6.90 1.70
CA PHE A 97 4.07 -8.23 1.24
C PHE A 97 3.08 -8.77 0.23
N SER A 98 3.57 -9.62 -0.68
CA SER A 98 2.76 -10.33 -1.65
C SER A 98 2.90 -11.83 -1.47
N LEU A 99 1.78 -12.54 -1.60
CA LEU A 99 1.69 -13.99 -1.51
C LEU A 99 1.38 -14.56 -2.89
N VAL A 100 1.97 -15.70 -3.22
CA VAL A 100 1.59 -16.50 -4.40
C VAL A 100 1.63 -17.97 -4.03
N GLU A 101 0.61 -18.72 -4.46
CA GLU A 101 0.57 -20.17 -4.25
C GLU A 101 1.02 -20.88 -5.53
N VAL A 102 2.05 -21.73 -5.40
CA VAL A 102 2.53 -22.57 -6.50
C VAL A 102 2.76 -23.98 -5.97
N LYS A 103 2.19 -24.98 -6.64
CA LYS A 103 2.34 -26.41 -6.30
C LYS A 103 1.98 -26.71 -4.83
N GLY A 104 0.92 -26.09 -4.32
CA GLY A 104 0.41 -26.28 -2.95
C GLY A 104 1.29 -25.66 -1.87
N ARG A 105 2.20 -24.74 -2.23
CA ARG A 105 3.03 -23.99 -1.28
C ARG A 105 2.79 -22.50 -1.44
N VAL A 106 2.63 -21.81 -0.32
CA VAL A 106 2.54 -20.35 -0.28
C VAL A 106 3.95 -19.77 -0.19
N HIS A 107 4.25 -18.86 -1.09
CA HIS A 107 5.50 -18.10 -1.13
C HIS A 107 5.19 -16.64 -0.79
N VAL A 108 5.98 -16.06 0.12
CA VAL A 108 5.84 -14.68 0.59
C VAL A 108 7.01 -13.89 0.04
N PHE A 109 6.73 -12.69 -0.45
CA PHE A 109 7.74 -11.75 -0.93
C PHE A 109 7.57 -10.40 -0.25
N LEU A 110 8.69 -9.81 0.15
CA LEU A 110 8.79 -8.40 0.57
C LEU A 110 9.38 -7.54 -0.56
N VAL A 111 9.35 -6.21 -0.40
CA VAL A 111 10.07 -5.33 -1.33
C VAL A 111 11.57 -5.60 -1.25
N GLY A 112 12.21 -5.80 -2.40
CA GLY A 112 13.64 -6.09 -2.46
C GLY A 112 14.07 -7.43 -1.85
N ASP A 113 13.14 -8.39 -1.68
CA ASP A 113 13.38 -9.67 -1.03
C ASP A 113 14.42 -10.55 -1.75
N LYS A 114 15.44 -10.98 -1.00
CA LYS A 114 16.50 -11.89 -1.44
C LYS A 114 16.62 -13.15 -0.56
N GLU A 115 15.70 -13.37 0.38
CA GLU A 115 15.70 -14.54 1.26
C GLU A 115 15.11 -15.78 0.56
N HIS A 116 14.27 -15.57 -0.45
CA HIS A 116 13.67 -16.67 -1.19
C HIS A 116 14.75 -17.53 -1.92
N PRO A 117 14.72 -18.88 -1.86
CA PRO A 117 15.76 -19.73 -2.45
C PRO A 117 15.98 -19.59 -3.97
N GLN A 118 15.02 -18.97 -4.68
CA GLN A 118 15.11 -18.70 -6.12
C GLN A 118 15.32 -17.22 -6.45
N TYR A 119 15.69 -16.37 -5.49
CA TYR A 119 15.74 -14.91 -5.69
C TYR A 119 16.56 -14.51 -6.94
N GLU A 120 17.74 -15.10 -7.16
CA GLU A 120 18.58 -14.78 -8.33
C GLU A 120 17.83 -14.99 -9.65
N LYS A 121 17.12 -16.13 -9.78
CA LYS A 121 16.35 -16.45 -10.98
C LYS A 121 15.15 -15.52 -11.15
N ILE A 122 14.50 -15.14 -10.05
CA ILE A 122 13.37 -14.21 -10.06
C ILE A 122 13.83 -12.83 -10.56
N TYR A 123 14.96 -12.35 -10.05
CA TYR A 123 15.54 -11.07 -10.44
C TYR A 123 16.00 -11.10 -11.91
N GLU A 124 16.68 -12.16 -12.34
CA GLU A 124 17.09 -12.33 -13.74
C GLU A 124 15.86 -12.34 -14.69
N TYR A 125 14.78 -12.99 -14.28
CA TYR A 125 13.53 -13.00 -15.04
C TYR A 125 12.86 -11.62 -15.08
N LEU A 126 12.85 -10.89 -13.95
CA LEU A 126 12.34 -9.52 -13.91
C LEU A 126 13.12 -8.61 -14.84
N GLU A 127 14.45 -8.67 -14.87
CA GLU A 127 15.25 -7.89 -15.81
C GLU A 127 14.89 -8.20 -17.28
N LYS A 128 14.69 -9.48 -17.62
CA LYS A 128 14.22 -9.88 -18.95
C LYS A 128 12.85 -9.31 -19.29
N ILE A 129 11.94 -9.27 -18.30
CA ILE A 129 10.63 -8.65 -18.46
C ILE A 129 10.74 -7.13 -18.60
N TYR A 130 11.60 -6.46 -17.84
CA TYR A 130 11.79 -5.02 -17.95
C TYR A 130 12.31 -4.59 -19.31
N MET A 131 13.25 -5.34 -19.90
CA MET A 131 13.68 -5.08 -21.28
C MET A 131 12.50 -5.12 -22.26
N LYS A 132 11.61 -6.13 -22.14
CA LYS A 132 10.39 -6.22 -22.97
C LYS A 132 9.38 -5.10 -22.68
N LEU A 133 9.26 -4.68 -21.42
CA LEU A 133 8.39 -3.57 -21.03
C LEU A 133 8.85 -2.26 -21.69
N GLN A 134 10.16 -2.03 -21.76
CA GLN A 134 10.73 -0.85 -22.45
C GLN A 134 10.46 -0.89 -23.96
N GLU A 135 10.53 -2.06 -24.60
CA GLU A 135 10.20 -2.22 -26.03
C GLU A 135 8.74 -1.86 -26.36
N VAL A 136 7.82 -2.03 -25.40
CA VAL A 136 6.40 -1.65 -25.55
C VAL A 136 6.07 -0.26 -24.98
N GLY A 137 7.10 0.53 -24.62
CA GLY A 137 6.95 1.93 -24.21
C GLY A 137 6.60 2.17 -22.74
N TYR A 138 6.88 1.22 -21.85
CA TYR A 138 6.69 1.44 -20.41
C TYR A 138 7.61 2.54 -19.87
N VAL A 139 7.04 3.45 -19.09
CA VAL A 139 7.74 4.51 -18.35
C VAL A 139 7.39 4.35 -16.85
N PRO A 140 8.38 4.25 -15.94
CA PRO A 140 8.12 4.11 -14.50
C PRO A 140 7.36 5.30 -13.90
N ASP A 141 6.40 5.02 -13.01
CA ASP A 141 5.72 6.05 -12.23
C ASP A 141 6.28 6.12 -10.79
N ASN A 142 7.14 7.11 -10.57
CA ASN A 142 7.82 7.36 -9.29
C ASN A 142 6.94 7.99 -8.21
N SER A 143 5.66 8.31 -8.48
CA SER A 143 4.77 8.98 -7.53
C SER A 143 4.48 8.18 -6.25
N SER A 144 4.71 6.86 -6.28
CA SER A 144 4.38 5.95 -5.17
C SER A 144 5.53 5.64 -4.21
N VAL A 145 6.73 6.16 -4.45
CA VAL A 145 7.89 5.98 -3.56
C VAL A 145 8.13 7.24 -2.72
N PHE A 146 8.52 7.06 -1.46
CA PHE A 146 8.77 8.17 -0.52
C PHE A 146 9.66 9.27 -1.12
N HIS A 147 9.28 10.53 -0.90
CA HIS A 147 9.95 11.69 -1.48
C HIS A 147 11.44 11.79 -1.11
N ASP A 148 11.83 11.30 0.07
CA ASP A 148 13.20 11.39 0.62
C ASP A 148 14.23 10.42 0.03
N VAL A 149 13.83 9.62 -0.97
CA VAL A 149 14.72 8.69 -1.68
C VAL A 149 15.16 9.30 -3.01
N ASN A 150 16.44 9.15 -3.39
CA ASN A 150 16.92 9.65 -4.68
C ASN A 150 16.20 8.93 -5.85
N GLU A 151 16.13 9.55 -7.03
CA GLU A 151 15.32 9.02 -8.14
C GLU A 151 15.79 7.63 -8.63
N GLU A 152 17.10 7.36 -8.58
CA GLU A 152 17.69 6.07 -8.95
C GLU A 152 17.29 4.95 -7.97
N GLU A 153 17.31 5.22 -6.66
CA GLU A 153 16.85 4.30 -5.63
C GLU A 153 15.34 4.09 -5.69
N LYS A 154 14.56 5.13 -6.05
CA LYS A 154 13.11 4.99 -6.28
C LYS A 154 12.84 4.01 -7.41
N GLU A 155 13.58 4.10 -8.51
CA GLU A 155 13.43 3.18 -9.63
C GLU A 155 13.77 1.73 -9.24
N ILE A 156 14.86 1.53 -8.50
CA ILE A 156 15.26 0.19 -8.02
C ILE A 156 14.20 -0.41 -7.08
N ILE A 157 13.64 0.40 -6.18
CA ILE A 157 12.56 -0.02 -5.28
C ILE A 157 11.32 -0.40 -6.08
N LEU A 158 10.88 0.43 -7.03
CA LEU A 158 9.75 0.13 -7.91
C LEU A 158 9.97 -1.18 -8.65
N ARG A 159 11.20 -1.42 -9.15
CA ARG A 159 11.53 -2.63 -9.90
C ARG A 159 11.32 -3.90 -9.07
N THR A 160 11.50 -3.79 -7.76
CA THR A 160 11.55 -4.90 -6.80
C THR A 160 10.38 -4.92 -5.82
N HIS A 161 9.27 -4.26 -6.14
CA HIS A 161 8.03 -4.38 -5.37
C HIS A 161 7.58 -5.84 -5.25
N SER A 162 7.03 -6.19 -4.10
CA SER A 162 6.68 -7.58 -3.76
C SER A 162 5.68 -8.20 -4.74
N GLU A 163 4.76 -7.41 -5.30
CA GLU A 163 3.81 -7.82 -6.33
C GLU A 163 4.53 -8.36 -7.57
N LYS A 164 5.58 -7.66 -8.03
CA LYS A 164 6.32 -8.01 -9.23
C LYS A 164 7.16 -9.27 -9.01
N LEU A 165 7.77 -9.40 -7.83
CA LEU A 165 8.48 -10.61 -7.41
C LEU A 165 7.54 -11.83 -7.37
N ALA A 166 6.37 -11.69 -6.75
CA ALA A 166 5.38 -12.76 -6.66
C ALA A 166 4.83 -13.16 -8.05
N VAL A 167 4.53 -12.20 -8.91
CA VAL A 167 4.08 -12.44 -10.29
C VAL A 167 5.17 -13.15 -11.10
N ALA A 168 6.41 -12.67 -11.05
CA ALA A 168 7.54 -13.29 -11.73
C ALA A 168 7.74 -14.74 -11.29
N PHE A 169 7.79 -14.99 -9.97
CA PHE A 169 7.90 -16.32 -9.42
C PHE A 169 6.76 -17.24 -9.87
N GLY A 170 5.52 -16.74 -9.83
CA GLY A 170 4.34 -17.44 -10.31
C GLY A 170 4.48 -17.86 -11.76
N ILE A 171 4.86 -16.93 -12.65
CA ILE A 171 5.03 -17.19 -14.09
C ILE A 171 6.11 -18.25 -14.33
N MET A 172 7.26 -18.11 -13.68
CA MET A 172 8.41 -19.02 -13.87
C MET A 172 8.15 -20.46 -13.42
N ASN A 173 7.31 -20.65 -12.41
CA ASN A 173 7.14 -21.95 -11.75
C ASN A 173 5.83 -22.67 -12.11
N THR A 174 5.10 -22.18 -13.10
CA THR A 174 3.83 -22.75 -13.59
C THR A 174 3.83 -22.89 -15.11
N ALA A 175 2.97 -23.76 -15.64
CA ALA A 175 2.92 -24.02 -17.08
C ALA A 175 2.40 -22.80 -17.88
N PRO A 176 2.82 -22.63 -19.14
CA PRO A 176 2.23 -21.64 -20.04
C PRO A 176 0.70 -21.71 -20.05
N GLY A 177 0.03 -20.56 -20.10
CA GLY A 177 -1.43 -20.47 -20.07
C GLY A 177 -2.09 -20.65 -18.70
N THR A 178 -1.37 -21.06 -17.65
CA THR A 178 -1.94 -21.17 -16.29
C THR A 178 -2.21 -19.76 -15.72
N SER A 179 -3.32 -19.54 -15.01
CA SER A 179 -3.57 -18.25 -14.34
C SER A 179 -2.67 -18.08 -13.12
N ILE A 180 -2.20 -16.86 -12.87
CA ILE A 180 -1.38 -16.52 -11.70
C ILE A 180 -2.23 -15.78 -10.67
N HIS A 181 -2.23 -16.23 -9.42
CA HIS A 181 -3.01 -15.63 -8.33
C HIS A 181 -2.07 -15.07 -7.27
N VAL A 182 -2.16 -13.76 -7.03
CA VAL A 182 -1.36 -13.04 -6.03
C VAL A 182 -2.26 -12.34 -5.03
N ILE A 183 -1.86 -12.34 -3.75
CA ILE A 183 -2.53 -11.57 -2.69
C ILE A 183 -1.55 -10.54 -2.15
N LYS A 184 -1.95 -9.26 -2.11
CA LYS A 184 -1.19 -8.14 -1.54
C LYS A 184 -1.93 -7.63 -0.30
N ASN A 185 -1.19 -7.39 0.79
CA ASN A 185 -1.77 -6.84 2.03
C ASN A 185 -2.07 -5.33 1.97
N LEU A 186 -1.47 -4.61 1.02
CA LEU A 186 -1.70 -3.18 0.77
C LEU A 186 -2.49 -2.98 -0.54
N ARG A 187 -2.88 -1.74 -0.83
CA ARG A 187 -3.40 -1.38 -2.15
C ARG A 187 -2.24 -1.47 -3.16
N VAL A 188 -2.50 -2.02 -4.34
CA VAL A 188 -1.51 -2.05 -5.42
C VAL A 188 -1.21 -0.61 -5.86
N CYS A 189 0.07 -0.25 -6.00
CA CYS A 189 0.46 1.08 -6.49
C CYS A 189 0.22 1.21 -8.01
N ALA A 190 0.12 2.45 -8.49
CA ALA A 190 -0.17 2.75 -9.90
C ALA A 190 0.88 2.14 -10.86
N ASP A 191 2.15 2.16 -10.46
CA ASP A 191 3.23 1.57 -11.23
C ASP A 191 3.10 0.04 -11.31
N CYS A 192 2.93 -0.66 -10.17
CA CYS A 192 2.70 -2.10 -10.16
C CYS A 192 1.47 -2.49 -10.98
N HIS A 193 0.39 -1.72 -10.88
CA HIS A 193 -0.82 -1.93 -11.66
C HIS A 193 -0.53 -1.89 -13.17
N SER A 194 0.16 -0.86 -13.62
CA SER A 194 0.54 -0.66 -15.03
C SER A 194 1.50 -1.74 -15.53
N VAL A 195 2.50 -2.11 -14.71
CA VAL A 195 3.47 -3.14 -15.05
C VAL A 195 2.81 -4.50 -15.16
N ILE A 196 1.97 -4.90 -14.18
CA ILE A 196 1.31 -6.22 -14.21
C ILE A 196 0.36 -6.35 -15.40
N LYS A 197 -0.33 -5.26 -15.75
CA LYS A 197 -1.14 -5.17 -16.97
C LYS A 197 -0.32 -5.50 -18.23
N LEU A 198 0.85 -4.88 -18.38
CA LEU A 198 1.74 -5.13 -19.51
C LEU A 198 2.38 -6.53 -19.46
N ILE A 199 2.74 -7.02 -18.27
CA ILE A 199 3.24 -8.39 -18.09
C ILE A 199 2.18 -9.40 -18.58
N ALA A 200 0.92 -9.26 -18.15
CA ALA A 200 -0.18 -10.14 -18.57
C ALA A 200 -0.33 -10.21 -20.10
N MET A 201 -0.09 -9.09 -20.80
CA MET A 201 -0.04 -9.03 -22.26
C MET A 201 1.19 -9.77 -22.83
N ILE A 202 2.39 -9.46 -22.32
CA ILE A 202 3.67 -10.00 -22.81
C ILE A 202 3.76 -11.52 -22.65
N VAL A 203 3.25 -12.06 -21.54
CA VAL A 203 3.31 -13.49 -21.25
C VAL A 203 2.06 -14.25 -21.71
N GLU A 204 1.06 -13.54 -22.25
CA GLU A 204 -0.22 -14.07 -22.72
C GLU A 204 -0.96 -14.91 -21.65
N ARG A 205 -1.01 -14.41 -20.41
CA ARG A 205 -1.65 -15.09 -19.27
C ARG A 205 -2.52 -14.16 -18.46
N GLU A 206 -3.57 -14.70 -17.86
CA GLU A 206 -4.33 -13.99 -16.84
C GLU A 206 -3.54 -13.93 -15.52
N ILE A 207 -3.46 -12.73 -14.96
CA ILE A 207 -2.90 -12.50 -13.63
C ILE A 207 -4.01 -11.89 -12.78
N VAL A 208 -4.31 -12.52 -11.64
CA VAL A 208 -5.31 -12.04 -10.69
C VAL A 208 -4.59 -11.58 -9.44
N VAL A 209 -4.76 -10.30 -9.08
CA VAL A 209 -4.20 -9.74 -7.85
C VAL A 209 -5.34 -9.30 -6.94
N ARG A 210 -5.43 -9.90 -5.75
CA ARG A 210 -6.27 -9.38 -4.67
C ARG A 210 -5.44 -8.42 -3.84
N ASP A 211 -5.86 -7.16 -3.75
CA ASP A 211 -5.23 -6.18 -2.88
C ASP A 211 -6.11 -5.88 -1.64
N SER A 212 -5.73 -4.90 -0.82
CA SER A 212 -6.50 -4.55 0.38
C SER A 212 -7.90 -3.95 0.12
N LYS A 213 -8.23 -3.65 -1.13
CA LYS A 213 -9.48 -2.99 -1.54
C LYS A 213 -10.33 -3.83 -2.48
N ARG A 214 -9.74 -4.58 -3.41
CA ARG A 214 -10.46 -5.24 -4.51
C ARG A 214 -9.66 -6.35 -5.18
N PHE A 215 -10.30 -7.00 -6.16
CA PHE A 215 -9.65 -7.90 -7.10
C PHE A 215 -9.36 -7.17 -8.41
N HIS A 216 -8.16 -7.41 -8.94
CA HIS A 216 -7.69 -6.93 -10.23
C HIS A 216 -7.47 -8.13 -11.14
N HIS A 217 -8.20 -8.20 -12.25
CA HIS A 217 -7.99 -9.22 -13.28
C HIS A 217 -7.26 -8.58 -14.45
N PHE A 218 -5.99 -8.93 -14.61
CA PHE A 218 -5.14 -8.45 -15.68
C PHE A 218 -5.12 -9.45 -16.83
N LYS A 219 -5.53 -9.00 -18.01
CA LYS A 219 -5.53 -9.81 -19.24
C LYS A 219 -5.39 -8.90 -20.46
N ASN A 220 -4.53 -9.29 -21.41
CA ASN A 220 -4.35 -8.59 -22.69
C ASN A 220 -4.11 -7.08 -22.53
N GLY A 221 -3.32 -6.66 -21.54
CA GLY A 221 -3.02 -5.25 -21.35
C GLY A 221 -4.18 -4.43 -20.74
N ILE A 222 -5.19 -5.08 -20.15
CA ILE A 222 -6.32 -4.42 -19.51
C ILE A 222 -6.49 -4.98 -18.09
N CYS A 223 -6.95 -4.14 -17.16
CA CYS A 223 -7.39 -4.57 -15.83
C CYS A 223 -8.90 -4.37 -15.68
N SER A 224 -9.57 -5.33 -15.02
CA SER A 224 -11.00 -5.25 -14.71
C SER A 224 -11.42 -4.05 -13.85
N CYS A 225 -10.49 -3.39 -13.15
CA CYS A 225 -10.80 -2.23 -12.30
C CYS A 225 -10.94 -0.91 -13.10
N GLY A 226 -10.58 -0.89 -14.39
CA GLY A 226 -10.63 0.31 -15.21
C GLY A 226 -9.62 1.39 -14.79
N ASP A 227 -8.47 0.98 -14.23
CA ASP A 227 -7.43 1.86 -13.70
C ASP A 227 -7.86 2.71 -12.49
N TYR A 228 -8.80 2.17 -11.70
CA TYR A 228 -9.35 2.79 -10.48
C TYR A 228 -8.95 2.03 -9.20
#